data_AF-A0AAE5TKV9-F1
#
_entry.id   AF-A0AAE5TKV9-F1
#
_cell.length_a   1.000
_cell.length_b   1.000
_cell.length_c   1.000
_cell.angle_alpha   90.00
_cell.angle_beta   90.00
_cell.angle_gamma   90.00
#
_symmetry.space_group_name_H-M   'P 1'
#
loop_
_entity.id
_entity.type
_entity.pdbx_description
1 polymer ?
#
loop_
_entity_poly.entity_id
_entity_poly.type
_entity_poly.pdbx_seq_one_letter_code
_entity_poly.pdbx_strand_id
1 'polypeptide(L)' 'MWKPSKSDYEKVKKLLKVHTLLPEEEEQLHEIQYAYENPVEIDWVYRATLMALEEKYKA' A
#
# COMPACT_ATOMS: atom_id res chain seq x y z
N MET A 1 -6.91 12.31 -5.37
CA MET A 1 -7.70 11.40 -4.54
C MET A 1 -7.95 10.12 -5.32
N TRP A 2 -7.68 8.98 -4.70
CA TRP A 2 -7.67 7.63 -5.23
C TRP A 2 -8.35 6.69 -4.23
N LYS A 3 -9.10 5.72 -4.74
CA LYS A 3 -9.73 4.67 -3.94
C LYS A 3 -9.04 3.34 -4.23
N PRO A 4 -8.40 2.69 -3.23
CA PRO A 4 -7.74 1.41 -3.45
C PRO A 4 -8.68 0.35 -4.00
N SER A 5 -8.21 -0.40 -4.98
CA SER A 5 -8.93 -1.56 -5.52
C SER A 5 -8.61 -2.82 -4.75
N LYS A 6 -9.36 -3.90 -5.02
CA LYS A 6 -9.03 -5.24 -4.50
C LYS A 6 -7.62 -5.67 -4.92
N SER A 7 -7.18 -5.33 -6.13
CA SER A 7 -5.82 -5.67 -6.58
C SER A 7 -4.76 -4.95 -5.75
N ASP A 8 -4.99 -3.68 -5.39
CA ASP A 8 -4.07 -2.89 -4.59
C ASP A 8 -3.98 -3.44 -3.16
N TYR A 9 -5.12 -3.85 -2.60
CA TYR A 9 -5.17 -4.51 -1.29
C TYR A 9 -4.38 -5.82 -1.24
N GLU A 10 -4.46 -6.65 -2.29
CA GLU A 10 -3.66 -7.88 -2.36
C GLU A 10 -2.15 -7.58 -2.48
N LYS A 11 -1.75 -6.51 -3.19
CA LYS A 11 -0.35 -6.06 -3.25
C LYS A 11 0.15 -5.62 -1.87
N VAL A 12 -0.65 -4.82 -1.16
CA VAL A 12 -0.36 -4.38 0.22
C VAL A 12 -0.14 -5.58 1.13
N LYS A 13 -1.02 -6.59 1.07
CA LYS A 13 -0.88 -7.83 1.86
C LYS A 13 0.40 -8.61 1.58
N LYS A 14 0.90 -8.59 0.34
CA LYS A 14 2.18 -9.22 0.00
C LYS A 14 3.34 -8.40 0.54
N LEU A 15 3.31 -7.08 0.35
CA LEU A 15 4.36 -6.18 0.80
C LEU A 15 4.51 -6.17 2.33
N LEU A 16 3.42 -6.18 3.09
CA LEU A 16 3.44 -6.26 4.57
C LEU A 16 4.12 -7.53 5.12
N LYS A 17 4.41 -8.53 4.29
CA LYS A 17 5.19 -9.72 4.69
C LYS A 17 6.70 -9.55 4.51
N VAL A 18 7.14 -8.45 3.90
CA VAL A 18 8.56 -8.16 3.67
C VAL A 18 9.20 -7.74 4.99
N HIS A 19 10.15 -8.54 5.47
CA HIS A 19 10.79 -8.34 6.77
C HIS A 19 11.76 -7.14 6.84
N THR A 20 12.05 -6.49 5.71
CA THR A 20 12.96 -5.34 5.61
C THR A 20 12.23 -4.01 5.38
N LEU A 21 10.90 -3.98 5.52
CA LEU A 21 10.15 -2.72 5.43
C LEU A 21 10.65 -1.72 6.46
N LEU A 22 10.79 -0.47 6.03
CA LEU A 22 10.98 0.63 6.97
C LEU A 22 9.65 0.93 7.67
N PRO A 23 9.67 1.43 8.92
CA PRO A 23 8.44 1.75 9.66
C PRO A 23 7.48 2.68 8.89
N GLU A 24 8.02 3.67 8.16
CA GLU A 24 7.23 4.58 7.33
C GLU A 24 6.58 3.89 6.13
N GLU A 25 7.26 2.90 5.52
CA GLU A 25 6.70 2.11 4.41
C GLU A 25 5.56 1.23 4.91
N GLU A 26 5.71 0.62 6.09
CA GLU A 26 4.68 -0.17 6.76
C GLU A 26 3.46 0.69 7.11
N GLU A 27 3.66 1.88 7.66
CA GLU A 27 2.59 2.83 7.95
C GLU A 27 1.81 3.24 6.69
N GLN A 28 2.51 3.57 5.60
CA GLN A 28 1.89 3.92 4.33
C GLN A 28 1.11 2.74 3.71
N LEU A 29 1.60 1.51 3.87
CA LEU A 29 0.87 0.31 3.44
C LEU A 29 -0.40 0.09 4.28
N HIS A 30 -0.35 0.33 5.58
CA HIS A 30 -1.51 0.23 6.46
C HIS A 30 -2.57 1.31 6.19
N GLU A 31 -2.18 2.53 5.83
CA GLU A 31 -3.10 3.59 5.36
C GLU A 31 -3.87 3.14 4.10
N ILE A 32 -3.18 2.52 3.13
CA ILE A 32 -3.82 1.97 1.93
C ILE A 32 -4.75 0.81 2.29
N GLN A 33 -4.31 -0.06 3.21
CA GLN A 33 -5.13 -1.16 3.71
C GLN A 33 -6.43 -0.64 4.34
N TYR A 34 -6.31 0.35 5.22
CA TYR A 34 -7.42 0.98 5.91
C TYR A 34 -8.40 1.62 4.92
N ALA A 35 -7.91 2.32 3.90
CA ALA A 35 -8.74 2.98 2.88
C ALA A 35 -9.48 1.99 1.94
N TYR A 36 -8.98 0.76 1.82
CA TYR A 36 -9.74 -0.31 1.16
C TYR A 36 -10.84 -0.86 2.07
N GLU A 37 -10.50 -1.17 3.33
CA GLU A 37 -11.41 -1.78 4.31
C GLU A 37 -12.53 -0.80 4.74
N ASN A 38 -12.20 0.48 4.81
CA ASN A 38 -13.10 1.60 5.02
C ASN A 38 -13.09 2.40 3.73
N PRO A 39 -14.10 2.31 2.85
CA PRO A 39 -14.04 2.76 1.45
C PRO A 39 -13.97 4.29 1.26
N VAL A 40 -12.87 4.88 1.75
CA VAL A 40 -12.51 6.30 1.70
C VAL A 40 -11.49 6.54 0.60
N GLU A 41 -11.39 7.79 0.18
CA GLU A 41 -10.39 8.21 -0.78
C GLU A 41 -9.12 8.69 -0.07
N ILE A 42 -7.97 8.33 -0.61
CA ILE A 42 -6.65 8.75 -0.12
C ILE A 42 -5.85 9.45 -1.23
N ASP A 43 -4.72 10.05 -0.89
CA ASP A 43 -3.90 10.77 -1.88
C ASP A 43 -3.31 9.81 -2.94
N TRP A 44 -3.15 10.29 -4.18
CA TRP A 44 -2.45 9.55 -5.23
C TRP A 44 -0.98 9.28 -4.88
N VAL A 45 -0.37 10.05 -3.97
CA VAL A 45 0.96 9.78 -3.42
C VAL A 45 1.05 8.37 -2.85
N TYR A 46 0.04 7.89 -2.13
CA TYR A 46 0.02 6.52 -1.59
C TYR A 46 0.03 5.47 -2.71
N ARG A 47 -0.64 5.72 -3.84
CA ARG A 47 -0.57 4.82 -4.99
C ARG A 47 0.82 4.81 -5.61
N ALA A 48 1.47 5.96 -5.72
CA ALA A 48 2.83 6.05 -6.21
C ALA A 48 3.80 5.29 -5.29
N THR A 49 3.66 5.43 -3.97
CA THR A 49 4.38 4.63 -2.98
C THR A 49 4.15 3.14 -3.22
N LEU A 50 2.90 2.69 -3.35
CA LEU A 50 2.60 1.27 -3.53
C LEU A 50 3.33 0.67 -4.74
N MET A 51 3.32 1.39 -5.88
CA MET A 51 4.04 0.97 -7.09
C MET A 51 5.56 0.98 -6.90
N ALA A 52 6.10 1.97 -6.17
CA ALA A 52 7.53 2.06 -5.88
C ALA A 52 8.00 0.93 -4.95
N LEU A 53 7.20 0.57 -3.94
CA LEU A 53 7.48 -0.55 -3.03
C LEU A 53 7.38 -1.90 -3.73
N GLU A 54 6.40 -2.06 -4.63
CA GLU A 54 6.27 -3.26 -5.48
C GLU A 54 7.54 -3.49 -6.31
N GLU A 55 8.06 -2.43 -6.96
CA GLU A 55 9.31 -2.51 -7.74
C GLU A 55 10.54 -2.73 -6.83
N LYS A 56 10.64 -1.99 -5.71
CA LYS A 56 11.76 -2.07 -4.77
C LYS A 56 11.94 -3.48 -4.21
N TYR A 57 10.84 -4.15 -3.86
CA TYR A 57 10.87 -5.47 -3.23
C TYR A 57 10.54 -6.62 -4.18
N LYS A 58 10.24 -6.33 -5.46
CA LYS A 58 9.87 -7.33 -6.50
C LYS A 58 8.75 -8.28 -6.03
N ALA A 59 7.74 -7.75 -5.33
CA ALA A 59 6.68 -8.49 -4.64
C ALA A 59 5.39 -8.68 -5.47
#